data_AF-A0A8H3G2J3-F1
#
_entry.id   AF-A0A8H3G2J3-F1
#
_cell.length_a   1.000
_cell.length_b   1.000
_cell.length_c   1.000
_cell.angle_alpha   90.00
_cell.angle_beta   90.00
_cell.angle_gamma   90.00
#
_symmetry.space_group_name_H-M   'P 1'
#
loop_
_entity.id
_entity.type
_entity.pdbx_description
1 polymer ?
#
loop_
_entity_poly.entity_id
_entity_poly.type
_entity_poly.pdbx_seq_one_letter_code
_entity_poly.pdbx_strand_id
1 'polypeptide(L)'
;MELITDGIIVPLKPDVFRGAHSSTVDDRVREQLERYIVSFNDPTDPVAPNFFVEAKGRRGTNDVALHQASLDGAVGTRAVQSLTSFGKEAVLYDGKAYCISNTFDGEFLRIFSHHPAGSCEIWW
;
A
#
# COMPACT_ATOMS: atom_id res chain seq x y z
N MET A 1 -4.69 -9.66 3.28
CA MET A 1 -3.84 -8.57 3.81
C MET A 1 -4.26 -8.29 5.25
N GLU A 2 -3.35 -8.36 6.23
CA GLU A 2 -3.62 -7.96 7.61
C GLU A 2 -3.88 -6.46 7.59
N LEU A 3 -5.16 -6.07 7.57
CA LEU A 3 -5.56 -4.67 7.58
C LEU A 3 -4.84 -4.00 8.77
N ILE A 4 -4.35 -2.77 8.60
CA ILE A 4 -3.79 -1.95 9.69
C ILE A 4 -4.83 -1.72 10.82
N THR A 5 -6.05 -2.23 10.63
CA THR A 5 -7.19 -2.14 11.53
C THR A 5 -7.76 -3.54 11.66
N ASP A 6 -7.97 -4.02 12.88
CA ASP A 6 -8.48 -5.37 13.22
C ASP A 6 -9.89 -5.66 12.67
N GLY A 7 -10.04 -5.76 11.35
CA GLY A 7 -11.31 -6.00 10.67
C GLY A 7 -12.31 -4.83 10.69
N ILE A 8 -11.88 -3.62 11.09
CA ILE A 8 -12.75 -2.45 11.24
C ILE A 8 -12.97 -1.68 9.92
N ILE A 9 -12.05 -1.77 8.95
CA ILE A 9 -12.14 -1.04 7.68
C ILE A 9 -12.50 -1.96 6.51
N VAL A 10 -13.31 -1.41 5.60
CA VAL A 10 -13.67 -1.95 4.27
C VAL A 10 -12.42 -2.46 3.54
N PRO A 11 -12.47 -3.62 2.86
CA PRO A 11 -11.35 -4.10 2.06
C PRO A 11 -10.93 -3.03 1.04
N LEU A 12 -9.62 -2.87 0.89
CA LEU A 12 -9.02 -1.93 -0.07
C LEU A 12 -9.49 -2.29 -1.47
N LYS A 13 -9.96 -1.28 -2.19
CA LYS A 13 -10.44 -1.43 -3.56
C LYS A 13 -10.01 -0.21 -4.39
N PRO A 14 -8.69 -0.06 -4.61
CA PRO A 14 -8.18 1.00 -5.48
C PRO A 14 -8.76 0.85 -6.89
N ASP A 15 -9.09 1.97 -7.52
CA ASP A 15 -9.61 1.96 -8.91
C ASP A 15 -8.54 1.45 -9.89
N VAL A 16 -7.28 1.84 -9.66
CA VAL A 16 -6.12 1.32 -10.39
C VAL A 16 -4.97 1.06 -9.41
N PHE A 17 -4.30 -0.07 -9.57
CA PHE A 17 -3.09 -0.36 -8.81
C PHE A 17 -2.06 -1.10 -9.66
N ARG A 18 -0.78 -0.99 -9.27
CA ARG A 18 0.34 -1.75 -9.86
C ARG A 18 1.26 -2.24 -8.75
N GLY A 19 1.94 -3.34 -9.05
CA GLY A 19 2.93 -3.97 -8.19
C GLY A 19 3.70 -5.02 -8.99
N ALA A 20 4.34 -5.95 -8.28
CA ALA A 20 5.10 -7.02 -8.89
C ALA A 20 4.18 -8.17 -9.35
N HIS A 21 4.59 -8.92 -10.37
CA HIS A 21 3.89 -10.15 -10.72
C HIS A 21 4.21 -11.23 -9.67
N SER A 22 3.26 -12.08 -9.31
CA SER A 22 3.44 -13.08 -8.24
C SER A 22 4.65 -13.99 -8.47
N SER A 23 4.94 -14.34 -9.73
CA SER A 23 6.08 -15.18 -10.12
C SER A 23 7.46 -14.53 -9.96
N THR A 24 7.53 -13.21 -9.73
CA THR A 24 8.82 -12.51 -9.51
C THR A 24 9.22 -12.52 -8.04
N VAL A 25 8.36 -13.03 -7.15
CA VAL A 25 8.63 -13.15 -5.72
C VAL A 25 8.86 -14.62 -5.40
N ASP A 26 9.97 -14.91 -4.72
CA ASP A 26 10.31 -16.25 -4.25
C ASP A 26 9.17 -16.86 -3.43
N ASP A 27 8.89 -18.15 -3.66
CA ASP A 27 7.73 -18.84 -3.09
C ASP A 27 7.73 -18.80 -1.56
N ARG A 28 8.90 -18.92 -0.92
CA ARG A 28 9.03 -18.86 0.54
C ARG A 28 8.74 -17.45 1.04
N VAL A 29 9.19 -16.41 0.34
CA VAL A 29 8.88 -15.02 0.68
C VAL A 29 7.37 -14.78 0.57
N ARG A 30 6.76 -15.29 -0.51
CA ARG A 30 5.33 -15.15 -0.78
C ARG A 30 4.45 -15.81 0.28
N GLU A 31 4.81 -17.03 0.69
CA GLU A 31 4.09 -17.75 1.75
C GLU A 31 4.26 -17.07 3.12
N GLN A 32 5.50 -16.69 3.49
CA GLN A 32 5.75 -16.09 4.81
C GLN A 32 5.21 -14.67 4.96
N LEU A 33 5.18 -13.91 3.86
CA LEU A 33 4.67 -12.53 3.85
C LEU A 33 3.26 -12.41 3.28
N GLU A 34 2.54 -13.52 3.09
CA GLU A 34 1.23 -13.56 2.44
C GLU A 34 0.29 -12.48 2.99
N ARG A 35 0.27 -12.33 4.32
CA ARG A 35 -0.57 -11.33 5.00
C ARG A 35 -0.21 -9.88 4.69
N TYR A 36 0.99 -9.58 4.20
CA TYR A 36 1.44 -8.21 3.93
C TYR A 36 1.43 -7.87 2.45
N ILE A 37 1.76 -8.83 1.58
CA ILE A 37 2.02 -8.58 0.16
C ILE A 37 0.96 -9.12 -0.78
N VAL A 38 -0.08 -9.79 -0.27
CA VAL A 38 -1.09 -10.42 -1.14
C VAL A 38 -2.03 -9.44 -1.81
N SER A 39 -2.34 -9.83 -3.04
CA SER A 39 -3.34 -9.34 -3.99
C SER A 39 -4.69 -8.96 -3.35
N PHE A 40 -5.40 -8.03 -4.00
CA PHE A 40 -6.67 -7.53 -3.50
C PHE A 40 -7.82 -8.52 -3.74
N ASN A 41 -7.94 -9.12 -4.92
CA ASN A 41 -9.13 -9.93 -5.25
C ASN A 41 -8.88 -11.12 -6.20
N ASP A 42 -7.87 -11.06 -7.08
CA ASP A 42 -7.64 -12.07 -8.13
C ASP A 42 -6.21 -12.68 -8.05
N PRO A 43 -6.03 -13.98 -8.32
CA PRO A 43 -4.69 -14.60 -8.42
C PRO A 43 -3.73 -13.93 -9.41
N THR A 44 -4.27 -13.21 -10.40
CA THR A 44 -3.51 -12.45 -11.41
C THR A 44 -3.19 -11.02 -10.98
N ASP A 45 -3.79 -10.53 -9.90
CA ASP A 45 -3.47 -9.22 -9.38
C ASP A 45 -2.01 -9.16 -8.94
N PRO A 46 -1.35 -8.01 -9.10
CA PRO A 46 0.01 -7.83 -8.64
C PRO A 46 0.14 -8.02 -7.12
N VAL A 47 1.25 -8.62 -6.71
CA VAL A 47 1.70 -8.70 -5.31
C VAL A 47 2.49 -7.44 -4.93
N ALA A 48 2.50 -7.13 -3.64
CA ALA A 48 3.15 -5.94 -3.08
C ALA A 48 2.86 -4.66 -3.88
N PRO A 49 1.58 -4.28 -4.05
CA PRO A 49 1.23 -3.10 -4.80
C PRO A 49 1.83 -1.85 -4.14
N ASN A 50 2.43 -0.99 -4.95
CA ASN A 50 3.14 0.22 -4.51
C ASN A 50 2.84 1.44 -5.38
N PHE A 51 1.86 1.32 -6.27
CA PHE A 51 1.33 2.43 -7.05
C PHE A 51 -0.20 2.31 -7.08
N PHE A 52 -0.89 3.38 -6.71
CA PHE A 52 -2.35 3.40 -6.57
C PHE A 52 -2.98 4.64 -7.21
N VAL A 53 -4.19 4.52 -7.74
CA VAL A 53 -4.98 5.63 -8.25
C VAL A 53 -6.42 5.48 -7.75
N GLU A 54 -6.93 6.58 -7.21
CA GLU A 54 -8.34 6.77 -6.85
C GLU A 54 -8.93 7.86 -7.74
N ALA A 55 -9.84 7.48 -8.62
CA ALA A 55 -10.46 8.38 -9.57
C ALA A 55 -11.91 8.65 -9.16
N LYS A 56 -12.24 9.93 -9.00
CA LYS A 56 -13.62 10.36 -8.75
C LYS A 56 -14.08 11.23 -9.91
N GLY A 57 -15.35 11.06 -10.31
CA GLY A 57 -15.97 11.94 -11.30
C GLY A 57 -16.27 13.32 -10.71
N ARG A 58 -16.75 14.25 -11.56
CA ARG A 58 -17.05 15.65 -11.17
C ARG A 58 -18.03 15.84 -10.00
N ARG A 59 -18.75 14.78 -9.61
CA ARG A 59 -19.70 14.74 -8.48
C ARG A 59 -19.22 13.88 -7.31
N GLY A 60 -18.05 13.26 -7.42
CA GLY A 60 -17.49 12.43 -6.38
C GLY A 60 -16.83 13.27 -5.29
N THR A 61 -16.71 12.68 -4.10
CA THR A 61 -16.16 13.34 -2.92
C THR A 61 -14.64 13.23 -2.93
N ASN A 62 -13.94 14.35 -3.15
CA ASN A 62 -12.48 14.40 -3.18
C ASN A 62 -11.84 13.90 -1.88
N ASP A 63 -12.48 14.17 -0.76
CA ASP A 63 -12.09 13.77 0.58
C ASP A 63 -12.15 12.24 0.76
N VAL A 64 -13.10 11.57 0.10
CA VAL A 64 -13.12 10.10 0.04
C VAL A 64 -11.93 9.58 -0.78
N ALA A 65 -11.64 10.18 -1.94
CA ALA A 65 -10.49 9.80 -2.76
C ALA A 65 -9.18 9.95 -1.99
N LEU A 66 -9.04 11.05 -1.23
CA LEU A 66 -7.86 11.31 -0.42
C LEU A 66 -7.70 10.27 0.70
N HIS A 67 -8.77 9.93 1.40
CA HIS A 67 -8.72 8.89 2.44
C HIS A 67 -8.36 7.53 1.88
N GLN A 68 -8.97 7.13 0.75
CA GLN A 68 -8.65 5.87 0.09
C GLN A 68 -7.19 5.84 -0.38
N ALA A 69 -6.74 6.87 -1.11
CA ALA A 69 -5.37 6.97 -1.59
C ALA A 69 -4.35 7.03 -0.43
N SER A 70 -4.72 7.58 0.72
CA SER A 70 -3.87 7.59 1.92
C SER A 70 -3.74 6.20 2.52
N LEU A 71 -4.87 5.48 2.65
CA LEU A 71 -4.90 4.14 3.21
C LEU A 71 -4.18 3.13 2.29
N ASP A 72 -4.45 3.18 0.99
CA ASP A 72 -3.78 2.36 -0.02
C ASP A 72 -2.27 2.55 0.02
N GLY A 73 -1.82 3.80 0.06
CA GLY A 73 -0.40 4.12 0.10
C GLY A 73 0.29 3.69 1.40
N ALA A 74 -0.36 3.84 2.55
CA ALA A 74 0.15 3.34 3.83
C ALA A 74 0.33 1.82 3.81
N VAL A 75 -0.64 1.12 3.22
CA VAL A 75 -0.63 -0.32 3.09
C VAL A 75 0.45 -0.80 2.12
N GLY A 76 0.54 -0.21 0.93
CA GLY A 76 1.58 -0.55 -0.04
C GLY A 76 2.98 -0.27 0.48
N THR A 77 3.14 0.82 1.24
CA THR A 77 4.40 1.13 1.94
C THR A 77 4.78 0.02 2.92
N ARG A 78 3.82 -0.44 3.74
CA ARG A 78 4.06 -1.55 4.67
C ARG A 78 4.39 -2.85 3.94
N ALA A 79 3.74 -3.13 2.80
CA ALA A 79 4.05 -4.29 1.98
C ALA A 79 5.52 -4.28 1.49
N VAL A 80 5.97 -3.15 0.93
CA VAL A 80 7.38 -3.00 0.49
C VAL A 80 8.33 -3.01 1.68
N GLN A 81 7.95 -2.46 2.83
CA GLN A 81 8.75 -2.52 4.05
C GLN A 81 8.95 -3.96 4.52
N SER A 82 7.89 -4.78 4.53
CA SER A 82 7.98 -6.21 4.88
C SER A 82 8.91 -6.96 3.93
N LEU A 83 8.83 -6.69 2.62
CA LEU A 83 9.75 -7.28 1.62
C LEU A 83 11.20 -6.88 1.86
N THR A 84 11.46 -5.58 2.04
CA THR A 84 12.81 -5.05 2.20
C THR A 84 13.44 -5.42 3.55
N SER A 85 12.62 -5.77 4.55
CA SER A 85 13.06 -6.22 5.87
C SER A 85 13.15 -7.75 5.99
N PHE A 86 12.69 -8.50 4.98
CA PHE A 86 12.67 -9.96 5.04
C PHE A 86 14.07 -10.54 5.25
N GLY A 87 14.23 -11.38 6.27
CA GLY A 87 15.51 -12.01 6.63
C GLY A 87 16.52 -11.08 7.30
N LYS A 88 16.16 -9.84 7.65
CA LYS A 88 17.00 -8.92 8.42
C LYS A 88 16.67 -8.98 9.91
N GLU A 89 17.65 -8.64 10.75
CA GLU A 89 17.49 -8.61 12.21
C GLU A 89 16.54 -7.51 12.71
N ALA A 90 16.38 -6.43 11.94
CA ALA A 90 15.51 -5.31 12.28
C ALA A 90 14.72 -4.81 11.07
N VAL A 91 13.56 -4.18 11.35
CA VAL A 91 12.73 -3.51 10.33
C VAL A 91 13.50 -2.33 9.76
N LEU A 92 13.53 -2.23 8.43
CA LEU A 92 14.24 -1.15 7.74
C LEU A 92 13.36 0.11 7.64
N TYR A 93 13.92 1.23 8.09
CA TYR A 93 13.39 2.58 7.89
C TYR A 93 14.47 3.44 7.24
N ASP A 94 14.54 3.41 5.90
CA ASP A 94 15.57 4.12 5.13
C ASP A 94 15.10 5.50 4.62
N GLY A 95 13.91 5.94 5.03
CA GLY A 95 13.30 7.22 4.66
C GLY A 95 12.89 7.35 3.20
N LYS A 96 13.00 6.28 2.39
CA LYS A 96 12.67 6.34 0.96
C LYS A 96 11.17 6.14 0.73
N ALA A 97 10.66 6.82 -0.29
CA ALA A 97 9.31 6.61 -0.77
C ALA A 97 9.28 5.48 -1.79
N TYR A 98 8.90 4.29 -1.34
CA TYR A 98 8.74 3.13 -2.22
C TYR A 98 7.32 2.99 -2.79
N CYS A 99 6.37 3.77 -2.27
CA CYS A 99 4.98 3.72 -2.64
C CYS A 99 4.45 5.11 -3.00
N ILE A 100 3.67 5.17 -4.06
CA ILE A 100 3.01 6.39 -4.56
C ILE A 100 1.51 6.12 -4.65
N SER A 101 0.70 7.05 -4.14
CA SER A 101 -0.73 7.05 -4.41
C SER A 101 -1.14 8.32 -5.14
N ASN A 102 -2.24 8.25 -5.87
CA ASN A 102 -2.71 9.32 -6.73
C ASN A 102 -4.21 9.50 -6.55
N THR A 103 -4.67 10.74 -6.65
CA THR A 103 -6.09 11.05 -6.84
C THR A 103 -6.30 11.81 -8.13
N PHE A 104 -7.40 11.51 -8.82
CA PHE A 104 -7.83 12.24 -10.01
C PHE A 104 -9.31 12.59 -9.91
N ASP A 105 -9.65 13.87 -9.93
CA ASP A 105 -11.03 14.37 -9.79
C ASP A 105 -11.67 14.81 -11.12
N GLY A 106 -11.00 14.52 -12.24
CA GLY A 106 -11.39 14.96 -13.58
C GLY A 106 -10.77 16.29 -14.00
N GLU A 107 -10.15 17.03 -13.07
CA GLU A 107 -9.48 18.31 -13.36
C GLU A 107 -8.01 18.28 -12.89
N PHE A 108 -7.74 17.72 -11.71
CA PHE A 108 -6.41 17.68 -11.11
C PHE A 108 -5.98 16.25 -10.80
N LEU A 109 -4.74 15.94 -11.21
CA LEU A 109 -3.99 14.80 -10.71
C LEU A 109 -3.16 15.25 -9.51
N ARG A 110 -3.35 14.62 -8.35
CA ARG A 110 -2.51 14.81 -7.16
C ARG A 110 -1.73 13.53 -6.90
N ILE A 111 -0.45 13.68 -6.57
CA ILE A 111 0.49 12.58 -6.37
C ILE A 111 1.04 12.69 -4.94
N PHE A 112 1.02 11.58 -4.21
CA PHE A 112 1.48 11.50 -2.82
C PHE A 112 2.57 10.44 -2.71
N SER A 113 3.69 10.80 -2.09
CA SER A 113 4.75 9.87 -1.73
C SER A 113 4.56 9.37 -0.30
N HIS A 114 4.67 8.06 -0.09
CA HIS A 114 4.50 7.43 1.21
C HIS A 114 5.83 6.92 1.74
N HIS A 115 6.15 7.28 2.97
CA HIS A 115 7.42 6.96 3.62
C HIS A 115 7.16 6.13 4.88
N PRO A 116 7.82 4.96 5.05
CA PRO A 116 7.72 4.21 6.29
C PRO A 116 8.41 5.00 7.41
N ALA A 117 7.72 5.15 8.54
CA ALA A 117 8.24 5.81 9.73
C ALA A 117 8.19 4.86 10.92
N GLY A 118 9.28 4.78 11.68
CA GLY A 118 9.34 3.97 12.90
C GLY A 118 8.44 4.56 13.96
N SER A 119 8.00 3.72 14.90
CA SER A 119 7.37 4.23 16.12
C SER A 119 8.34 5.20 16.79
N CYS A 120 7.93 6.46 16.94
CA CYS A 120 8.61 7.36 17.85
C CYS A 120 8.34 6.82 19.26
N GLU A 121 9.38 6.48 20.03
CA GLU A 121 9.21 6.26 21.46
C GLU A 121 8.78 7.60 22.07
N ILE A 122 7.48 7.74 22.29
CA ILE A 122 6.92 8.87 23.02
C ILE A 122 7.17 8.55 24.49
N TRP A 123 8.31 9.02 25.00
CA TRP A 123 8.62 9.00 26.43
C TRP A 123 7.71 10.04 27.12
N TRP A 124 6.66 9.57 27.81
CA TRP A 124 5.91 10.38 28.77
C TRP A 124 6.60 10.36 30.13
#